data_AF-A0AAF5CQH4-F1
#
_entry.id   AF-A0AAF5CQH4-F1
#
_cell.length_a   1.000
_cell.length_b   1.000
_cell.length_c   1.000
_cell.angle_alpha   90.00
_cell.angle_beta   90.00
_cell.angle_gamma   90.00
#
_symmetry.space_group_name_H-M   'P 1'
#
loop_
_entity.id
_entity.type
_entity.pdbx_description
1 polymer ?
#
loop_
_entity_poly.entity_id
_entity_poly.type
_entity_poly.pdbx_seq_one_letter_code
_entity_poly.pdbx_strand_id
1 'polypeptide(L)'
;MKQLKMFSHFQLSTIAWLLLHFLDCSYQTTYGNFFPSVPGELTGQSFPVTLKTNASSDLVIVKCPAPQYKHTKTNDRFVQNEKLRDMDIFYYTADKTFAWAPMLYNSSGPSFMHCGTFFIKKVKTSGSDEYEWTYNLNWESQPDPIQVAEPQTISTKIDMISNKCGTIETNVVVYHKNKENGMQKFNIEDKITAHVNDLYYHFKKPGSNDGMEVKVPCGIARAVNEPPKLLIKGLTSTPIIFKDLQIYVIKQKQSLGSYSIELSMGDGASTPDFYKGEEVKMKKMMYTRTGIEEIPSSNEVITSSFSTQGYQLLKFSYNCPTIVGSKMISRIFYLGPESENYVFPNENTIYLSNETAIQPNCSLQRITFGYLDSVTVSGVTTNLNDLMDDGAIKNNLKRVKDFIFMMDAKEDKVTLECFYITPNGNLTLVQTFIKGKKVFIGLNDRGEEIYDVKSNDDIRKEYEKNKELETQNKSLLSKLKSKIGPIGAYAVIIIIALVAFTIILVVGILLYKKFLKEWIAKKKLLKKNKGDPKVAGKKKAVN
;
A
#
# COMPACT_ATOMS: atom_id res chain seq x y z
N MET A 1 39.65 82.40 57.10
CA MET A 1 39.17 81.98 55.76
C MET A 1 39.38 80.49 55.43
N LYS A 2 40.49 79.83 55.84
CA LYS A 2 40.72 78.38 55.59
C LYS A 2 39.73 77.43 56.30
N GLN A 3 39.32 77.74 57.54
CA GLN A 3 38.37 76.93 58.32
C GLN A 3 36.97 76.87 57.70
N LEU A 4 36.48 77.98 57.12
CA LEU A 4 35.15 78.04 56.49
C LEU A 4 35.08 77.19 55.20
N LYS A 5 36.17 77.10 54.43
CA LYS A 5 36.25 76.24 53.24
C LYS A 5 36.22 74.76 53.59
N MET A 6 36.86 74.36 54.70
CA MET A 6 36.89 72.95 55.11
C MET A 6 35.52 72.46 55.60
N PHE A 7 34.77 73.32 56.31
CA PHE A 7 33.41 72.99 56.78
C PHE A 7 32.41 72.83 55.64
N SER A 8 32.49 73.68 54.61
CA SER A 8 31.66 73.57 53.40
C SER A 8 31.94 72.29 52.62
N HIS A 9 33.21 71.89 52.50
CA HIS A 9 33.58 70.67 51.79
C HIS A 9 33.07 69.39 52.50
N PHE A 10 33.06 69.39 53.83
CA PHE A 10 32.55 68.28 54.62
C PHE A 10 31.03 68.12 54.48
N GLN A 11 30.28 69.23 54.47
CA GLN A 11 28.83 69.23 54.25
C GLN A 11 28.45 68.76 52.84
N LEU A 12 29.19 69.19 51.82
CA LEU A 12 28.98 68.71 50.45
C LEU A 12 29.27 67.20 50.33
N SER A 13 30.30 66.69 51.02
CA SER A 13 30.62 65.27 51.01
C SER A 13 29.57 64.42 51.72
N THR A 14 29.03 64.88 52.86
CA THR A 14 27.95 64.15 53.55
C THR A 14 26.63 64.19 52.79
N ILE A 15 26.28 65.31 52.15
CA ILE A 15 25.11 65.39 51.27
C ILE A 15 25.28 64.46 50.06
N ALA A 16 26.46 64.43 49.44
CA ALA A 16 26.75 63.50 48.34
C ALA A 16 26.67 62.04 48.78
N TRP A 17 27.15 61.72 50.00
CA TRP A 17 27.08 60.36 50.56
C TRP A 17 25.64 59.94 50.93
N LEU A 18 24.84 60.86 51.47
CA LEU A 18 23.41 60.66 51.68
C LEU A 18 22.67 60.47 50.35
N LEU A 19 22.98 61.27 49.33
CA LEU A 19 22.41 61.13 47.98
C LEU A 19 22.82 59.82 47.31
N LEU A 20 24.03 59.31 47.56
CA LEU A 20 24.47 57.97 47.13
C LEU A 20 23.61 56.87 47.78
N HIS A 21 23.27 57.00 49.07
CA HIS A 21 22.30 56.08 49.70
C HIS A 21 20.88 56.19 49.14
N PHE A 22 20.48 57.37 48.64
CA PHE A 22 19.20 57.52 47.91
C PHE A 22 19.28 57.01 46.45
N LEU A 23 20.47 56.90 45.86
CA LEU A 23 20.69 56.24 44.56
C LEU A 23 20.70 54.71 44.70
N ASP A 24 21.07 54.19 45.87
CA ASP A 24 20.86 52.79 46.28
C ASP A 24 19.39 52.47 46.61
N CYS A 25 18.44 53.38 46.33
CA CYS A 25 17.05 53.00 46.15
C CYS A 25 17.00 51.92 45.07
N SER A 26 17.02 50.66 45.51
CA SER A 26 16.78 49.49 44.71
C SER A 26 15.55 49.78 43.87
N TYR A 27 15.75 50.04 42.59
CA TYR A 27 14.65 50.11 41.64
C TYR A 27 13.88 48.81 41.86
N GLN A 28 12.63 48.90 42.31
CA GLN A 28 11.75 47.75 42.31
C GLN A 28 11.60 47.35 40.85
N THR A 29 12.33 46.32 40.42
CA THR A 29 12.35 45.87 39.02
C THR A 29 11.06 45.13 38.74
N THR A 30 10.07 45.89 38.28
CA THR A 30 8.85 45.37 37.69
C THR A 30 8.96 45.48 36.17
N TYR A 31 8.25 44.62 35.47
CA TYR A 31 8.43 44.36 34.04
C TYR A 31 7.10 44.49 33.27
N GLY A 32 6.06 45.06 33.87
CA GLY A 32 4.77 45.31 33.22
C GLY A 32 4.91 46.08 31.90
N ASN A 33 5.81 47.06 31.86
CA ASN A 33 6.07 47.89 30.68
C ASN A 33 6.62 47.12 29.46
N PHE A 34 7.05 45.86 29.61
CA PHE A 34 7.52 45.02 28.51
C PHE A 34 6.39 44.31 27.73
N PHE A 35 5.14 44.50 28.16
CA PHE A 35 3.93 43.98 27.54
C PHE A 35 2.94 45.11 27.24
N PRO A 36 3.22 45.98 26.25
CA PRO A 36 2.36 47.14 25.95
C PRO A 36 0.93 46.76 25.54
N SER A 37 0.70 45.53 25.06
CA SER A 37 -0.66 45.03 24.76
C SER A 37 -1.45 44.65 26.01
N VAL A 38 -0.79 44.56 27.16
CA VAL A 38 -1.43 44.25 28.45
C VAL A 38 -1.68 45.55 29.20
N PRO A 39 -2.94 45.88 29.56
CA PRO A 39 -3.24 47.07 30.33
C PRO A 39 -2.58 47.02 31.72
N GLY A 40 -2.10 48.16 32.21
CA GLY A 40 -1.41 48.23 33.51
C GLY A 40 -2.29 47.84 34.71
N GLU A 41 -3.61 48.00 34.61
CA GLU A 41 -4.58 47.44 35.55
C GLU A 41 -5.27 46.22 34.92
N LEU A 42 -5.15 45.07 35.58
CA LEU A 42 -5.66 43.80 35.09
C LEU A 42 -7.08 43.55 35.59
N THR A 43 -7.98 43.26 34.66
CA THR A 43 -9.37 42.88 34.91
C THR A 43 -9.65 41.50 34.31
N GLY A 44 -10.78 40.88 34.65
CA GLY A 44 -11.18 39.60 34.05
C GLY A 44 -11.37 39.63 32.52
N GLN A 45 -11.42 40.82 31.91
CA GLN A 45 -11.52 41.02 30.45
C GLN A 45 -10.15 41.29 29.78
N SER A 46 -9.07 41.40 30.55
CA SER A 46 -7.73 41.71 30.00
C SER A 46 -7.16 40.58 29.13
N PHE A 47 -7.74 39.37 29.22
CA PHE A 47 -7.30 38.19 28.48
C PHE A 47 -8.49 37.53 27.75
N PRO A 48 -8.27 36.95 26.54
CA PRO A 48 -6.98 36.85 25.86
C PRO A 48 -6.53 38.20 25.26
N VAL A 49 -5.22 38.45 25.32
CA VAL A 49 -4.63 39.64 24.69
C VAL A 49 -4.57 39.40 23.19
N THR A 50 -5.15 40.32 22.42
CA THR A 50 -5.15 40.21 20.96
C THR A 50 -3.88 40.82 20.39
N LEU A 51 -3.05 39.98 19.76
CA LEU A 51 -1.87 40.36 19.03
C LEU A 51 -2.13 40.28 17.52
N LYS A 52 -1.42 41.08 16.73
CA LYS A 52 -1.49 41.06 15.27
C LYS A 52 -0.11 40.91 14.66
N THR A 53 -0.04 40.26 13.50
CA THR A 53 1.20 40.15 12.71
C THR A 53 0.89 40.13 11.22
N ASN A 54 1.75 40.75 10.42
CA ASN A 54 1.74 40.68 8.96
C ASN A 54 2.85 39.78 8.42
N ALA A 55 3.34 38.84 9.24
CA ALA A 55 4.43 37.94 8.87
C ALA A 55 4.04 37.09 7.65
N SER A 56 4.95 36.98 6.68
CA SER A 56 4.87 35.99 5.59
C SER A 56 5.14 34.56 6.06
N SER A 57 5.72 34.41 7.25
CA SER A 57 5.92 33.13 7.93
C SER A 57 4.65 32.65 8.62
N ASP A 58 4.37 31.35 8.53
CA ASP A 58 3.34 30.67 9.31
C ASP A 58 3.76 30.38 10.76
N LEU A 59 5.00 30.68 11.13
CA LEU A 59 5.51 30.57 12.49
C LEU A 59 6.14 31.88 12.95
N VAL A 60 5.73 32.35 14.13
CA VAL A 60 6.36 33.45 14.86
C VAL A 60 6.69 33.00 16.28
N ILE A 61 7.48 33.78 17.01
CA ILE A 61 7.61 33.60 18.46
C ILE A 61 6.92 34.75 19.19
N VAL A 62 6.21 34.42 20.27
CA VAL A 62 5.59 35.41 21.15
C VAL A 62 6.26 35.42 22.50
N LYS A 63 6.33 36.61 23.10
CA LYS A 63 6.88 36.81 24.45
C LYS A 63 5.84 36.35 25.46
N CYS A 64 6.22 35.45 26.35
CA CYS A 64 5.48 35.06 27.53
C CYS A 64 6.25 35.51 28.79
N PRO A 65 5.54 35.82 29.88
CA PRO A 65 6.17 35.89 31.18
C PRO A 65 6.84 34.56 31.58
N ALA A 66 7.92 34.65 32.34
CA ALA A 66 8.63 33.50 32.90
C ALA A 66 8.69 33.59 34.44
N PRO A 67 9.23 32.60 35.17
CA PRO A 67 9.10 32.54 36.63
C PRO A 67 9.65 33.75 37.39
N GLN A 68 10.65 34.47 36.84
CA GLN A 68 11.19 35.69 37.46
C GLN A 68 10.40 36.97 37.11
N TYR A 69 9.38 36.87 36.25
CA TYR A 69 8.53 37.99 35.89
C TYR A 69 7.75 38.53 37.08
N LYS A 70 7.83 39.86 37.26
CA LYS A 70 7.06 40.66 38.21
C LYS A 70 6.32 41.75 37.46
N HIS A 71 4.99 41.77 37.45
CA HIS A 71 4.24 42.69 36.59
C HIS A 71 4.25 44.12 37.15
N THR A 72 3.66 44.32 38.33
CA THR A 72 3.57 45.64 39.00
C THR A 72 4.06 45.59 40.45
N LYS A 73 4.18 44.40 41.05
CA LYS A 73 4.67 44.21 42.42
C LYS A 73 5.77 43.16 42.47
N THR A 74 6.73 43.36 43.36
CA THR A 74 7.85 42.43 43.58
C THR A 74 7.43 41.03 44.05
N ASN A 75 6.25 40.92 44.65
CA ASN A 75 5.67 39.65 45.12
C ASN A 75 4.75 38.97 44.10
N ASP A 76 4.53 39.58 42.92
CA ASP A 76 3.78 38.92 41.87
C ASP A 76 4.51 37.64 41.44
N ARG A 77 3.78 36.65 40.94
CA ARG A 77 4.39 35.40 40.46
C ARG A 77 3.74 34.95 39.17
N PHE A 78 4.52 34.32 38.32
CA PHE A 78 4.04 33.69 37.10
C PHE A 78 4.40 32.21 37.09
N VAL A 79 3.43 31.37 36.76
CA VAL A 79 3.63 29.93 36.57
C VAL A 79 3.36 29.64 35.11
N GLN A 80 4.39 29.21 34.39
CA GLN A 80 4.24 28.88 32.96
C GLN A 80 3.40 27.62 32.76
N ASN A 81 2.75 27.53 31.60
CA ASN A 81 2.01 26.35 31.21
C ASN A 81 2.93 25.11 31.18
N GLU A 82 2.57 24.09 31.96
CA GLU A 82 3.40 22.90 32.14
C GLU A 82 3.57 22.11 30.84
N LYS A 83 2.51 21.96 30.04
CA LYS A 83 2.57 21.25 28.76
C LYS A 83 3.57 21.90 27.80
N LEU A 84 3.58 23.22 27.69
CA LEU A 84 4.54 23.94 26.83
C LEU A 84 5.98 23.84 27.39
N ARG A 85 6.13 23.85 28.72
CA ARG A 85 7.42 23.68 29.39
C ARG A 85 7.99 22.27 29.17
N ASP A 86 7.16 21.24 29.30
CA ASP A 86 7.57 19.84 29.17
C ASP A 86 7.93 19.46 27.73
N MET A 87 7.36 20.16 26.73
CA MET A 87 7.78 20.06 25.33
C MET A 87 9.11 20.79 25.03
N ASP A 88 9.68 21.52 26.00
CA ASP A 88 10.90 22.33 25.88
C ASP A 88 10.90 23.31 24.68
N ILE A 89 9.75 23.90 24.36
CA ILE A 89 9.65 24.85 23.25
C ILE A 89 9.95 26.30 23.65
N PHE A 90 10.14 26.59 24.94
CA PHE A 90 10.47 27.94 25.40
C PHE A 90 11.96 28.27 25.21
N TYR A 91 12.24 29.44 24.64
CA TYR A 91 13.54 30.10 24.77
C TYR A 91 13.51 31.12 25.91
N TYR A 92 14.36 30.95 26.92
CA TYR A 92 14.44 31.85 28.06
C TYR A 92 15.45 32.97 27.84
N THR A 93 15.12 34.18 28.29
CA THR A 93 16.14 35.22 28.48
C THR A 93 17.09 34.82 29.61
N ALA A 94 18.31 35.39 29.63
CA ALA A 94 19.35 35.00 30.57
C ALA A 94 18.93 35.15 32.05
N ASP A 95 18.11 36.16 32.34
CA ASP A 95 17.53 36.44 33.66
C ASP A 95 16.26 35.62 33.97
N LYS A 96 15.75 34.84 33.01
CA LYS A 96 14.50 34.08 33.10
C LYS A 96 13.28 34.94 33.47
N THR A 97 13.32 36.23 33.13
CA THR A 97 12.19 37.16 33.27
C THR A 97 11.17 36.91 32.16
N PHE A 98 11.63 36.60 30.96
CA PHE A 98 10.78 36.30 29.80
C PHE A 98 11.12 34.95 29.20
N ALA A 99 10.12 34.33 28.58
CA ALA A 99 10.26 33.13 27.78
C ALA A 99 9.56 33.37 26.45
N TRP A 100 10.16 32.93 25.36
CA TRP A 100 9.60 33.07 24.02
C TRP A 100 9.14 31.71 23.53
N ALA A 101 7.89 31.63 23.06
CA ALA A 101 7.29 30.39 22.57
C ALA A 101 6.88 30.51 21.09
N PRO A 102 7.06 29.45 20.30
CA PRO A 102 6.60 29.40 18.92
C PRO A 102 5.06 29.36 18.85
N MET A 103 4.52 30.06 17.87
CA MET A 103 3.09 30.13 17.59
C MET A 103 2.89 29.93 16.09
N LEU A 104 2.06 28.96 15.74
CA LEU A 104 1.74 28.61 14.36
C LEU A 104 0.47 29.30 13.91
N TYR A 105 0.44 29.68 12.63
CA TYR A 105 -0.75 30.13 11.93
C TYR A 105 -1.81 29.03 11.91
N ASN A 106 -3.07 29.45 12.09
CA ASN A 106 -4.25 28.61 12.03
C ASN A 106 -5.15 29.14 10.91
N SER A 107 -5.42 28.33 9.89
CA SER A 107 -6.31 28.75 8.78
C SER A 107 -7.77 28.87 9.20
N SER A 108 -8.17 28.21 10.28
CA SER A 108 -9.56 28.23 10.79
C SER A 108 -9.87 29.46 11.63
N GLY A 109 -8.91 30.35 11.87
CA GLY A 109 -9.11 31.56 12.63
C GLY A 109 -7.87 31.96 13.44
N PRO A 110 -8.06 32.79 14.46
CA PRO A 110 -6.97 33.23 15.31
C PRO A 110 -6.23 32.04 15.95
N SER A 111 -4.92 32.19 16.12
CA SER A 111 -4.12 31.19 16.83
C SER A 111 -4.13 31.51 18.32
N PHE A 112 -4.28 30.47 19.15
CA PHE A 112 -4.39 30.64 20.59
C PHE A 112 -3.15 30.10 21.29
N MET A 113 -2.64 30.83 22.28
CA MET A 113 -1.58 30.36 23.16
C MET A 113 -1.92 30.67 24.61
N HIS A 114 -1.70 29.69 25.49
CA HIS A 114 -1.77 29.88 26.92
C HIS A 114 -0.37 29.83 27.51
N CYS A 115 0.18 31.00 27.84
CA CYS A 115 1.54 31.13 28.39
C CYS A 115 1.64 30.54 29.81
N GLY A 116 0.55 30.60 30.58
CA GLY A 116 0.50 30.16 31.97
C GLY A 116 -0.43 31.03 32.81
N THR A 117 -0.27 30.91 34.12
CA THR A 117 -1.12 31.55 35.11
C THR A 117 -0.34 32.62 35.86
N PHE A 118 -0.90 33.83 35.90
CA PHE A 118 -0.34 34.98 36.58
C PHE A 118 -1.07 35.24 37.90
N PHE A 119 -0.32 35.47 38.97
CA PHE A 119 -0.87 35.76 40.29
C PHE A 119 -0.43 37.13 40.78
N ILE A 120 -1.40 38.04 40.95
CA ILE A 120 -1.19 39.36 41.54
C ILE A 120 -1.42 39.27 43.03
N LYS A 121 -0.45 39.65 43.86
CA LYS A 121 -0.65 39.66 45.31
C LYS A 121 -1.51 40.85 45.74
N LYS A 122 -2.56 40.59 46.54
CA LYS A 122 -3.40 41.66 47.10
C LYS A 122 -2.63 42.42 48.20
N VAL A 123 -2.72 43.74 48.21
CA VAL A 123 -1.97 44.61 49.14
C VAL A 123 -2.49 44.49 50.57
N LYS A 124 -3.80 44.24 50.74
CA LYS A 124 -4.49 44.30 52.04
C LYS A 124 -5.12 42.97 52.50
N THR A 125 -4.95 41.88 51.76
CA THR A 125 -5.54 40.57 52.08
C THR A 125 -4.56 39.44 51.78
N SER A 126 -4.72 38.30 52.45
CA SER A 126 -3.85 37.11 52.33
C SER A 126 -4.03 36.32 51.03
N GLY A 127 -4.48 36.95 49.94
CA GLY A 127 -4.81 36.30 48.68
C GLY A 127 -4.06 36.84 47.48
N SER A 128 -4.23 36.16 46.35
CA SER A 128 -3.83 36.63 45.03
C SER A 128 -5.02 36.63 44.09
N ASP A 129 -5.09 37.60 43.19
CA ASP A 129 -5.93 37.48 41.99
C ASP A 129 -5.19 36.62 40.97
N GLU A 130 -5.93 35.78 40.26
CA GLU A 130 -5.42 34.80 39.32
C GLU A 130 -5.92 35.14 37.91
N TYR A 131 -5.00 35.15 36.96
CA TYR A 131 -5.29 35.47 35.56
C TYR A 131 -4.62 34.45 34.63
N GLU A 132 -5.41 33.89 33.74
CA GLU A 132 -4.94 33.01 32.68
C GLU A 132 -4.33 33.85 31.55
N TRP A 133 -2.99 33.91 31.52
CA TRP A 133 -2.26 34.70 30.54
C TRP A 133 -2.29 34.02 29.18
N THR A 134 -3.17 34.52 28.33
CA THR A 134 -3.49 33.92 27.05
C THR A 134 -3.40 34.95 25.92
N TYR A 135 -2.92 34.51 24.77
CA TYR A 135 -2.82 35.30 23.55
C TYR A 135 -3.77 34.80 22.49
N ASN A 136 -4.32 35.76 21.75
CA ASN A 136 -4.99 35.54 20.49
C ASN A 136 -4.20 36.22 19.37
N LEU A 137 -3.49 35.46 18.55
CA LEU A 137 -2.67 36.01 17.47
C LEU A 137 -3.40 35.93 16.13
N ASN A 138 -3.56 37.09 15.50
CA ASN A 138 -4.15 37.25 14.19
C ASN A 138 -3.08 37.56 13.15
N TRP A 139 -2.97 36.72 12.13
CA TRP A 139 -2.25 37.07 10.91
C TRP A 139 -3.15 37.98 10.06
N GLU A 140 -2.63 39.12 9.63
CA GLU A 140 -3.35 40.10 8.79
C GLU A 140 -3.52 39.61 7.34
N SER A 141 -2.68 38.66 6.92
CA SER A 141 -2.75 37.99 5.62
C SER A 141 -2.34 36.52 5.76
N GLN A 142 -2.81 35.67 4.84
CA GLN A 142 -2.42 34.26 4.83
C GLN A 142 -0.91 34.13 4.52
N PRO A 143 -0.10 33.50 5.39
CA PRO A 143 1.33 33.33 5.14
C PRO A 143 1.60 32.26 4.08
N ASP A 144 2.71 32.41 3.36
CA ASP A 144 3.29 31.38 2.48
C ASP A 144 4.78 31.22 2.83
N PRO A 145 5.11 30.36 3.83
CA PRO A 145 6.48 30.20 4.29
C PRO A 145 7.38 29.55 3.23
N ILE A 146 6.82 28.76 2.30
CA ILE A 146 7.60 28.09 1.24
C ILE A 146 8.15 29.10 0.25
N GLN A 147 7.38 30.16 -0.06
CA GLN A 147 7.79 31.21 -0.99
C GLN A 147 8.97 32.05 -0.46
N VAL A 148 9.05 32.25 0.86
CA VAL A 148 10.10 33.07 1.51
C VAL A 148 11.27 32.25 2.07
N ALA A 149 11.12 30.92 2.11
CA ALA A 149 12.17 30.02 2.57
C ALA A 149 13.31 29.91 1.56
N GLU A 150 14.53 29.88 2.08
CA GLU A 150 15.75 29.68 1.32
C GLU A 150 16.07 28.18 1.27
N PRO A 151 16.15 27.56 0.08
CA PRO A 151 16.51 26.16 -0.03
C PRO A 151 17.99 25.95 0.35
N GLN A 152 18.23 25.06 1.30
CA GLN A 152 19.57 24.69 1.76
C GLN A 152 19.74 23.17 1.81
N THR A 153 20.94 22.69 1.51
CA THR A 153 21.28 21.28 1.68
C THR A 153 21.35 20.94 3.16
N ILE A 154 20.32 20.31 3.70
CA ILE A 154 20.21 19.97 5.12
C ILE A 154 20.16 18.45 5.26
N SER A 155 21.08 17.89 6.04
CA SER A 155 21.09 16.46 6.39
C SER A 155 20.99 16.27 7.89
N THR A 156 22.12 16.32 8.60
CA THR A 156 22.19 16.10 10.05
C THR A 156 22.40 17.37 10.87
N LYS A 157 22.63 18.51 10.22
CA LYS A 157 22.90 19.81 10.84
C LYS A 157 22.25 20.92 10.03
N ILE A 158 21.93 22.01 10.70
CA ILE A 158 21.36 23.21 10.11
C ILE A 158 22.47 24.26 10.06
N ASP A 159 22.67 24.88 8.90
CA ASP A 159 23.62 25.97 8.75
C ASP A 159 22.94 27.31 9.02
N MET A 160 23.72 28.28 9.50
CA MET A 160 23.22 29.62 9.74
C MET A 160 22.87 30.34 8.42
N ILE A 161 21.68 30.93 8.36
CA ILE A 161 21.32 31.91 7.32
C ILE A 161 22.02 33.24 7.63
N SER A 162 23.31 33.30 7.35
CA SER A 162 24.24 34.36 7.78
C SER A 162 23.80 35.77 7.33
N ASN A 163 23.25 35.89 6.12
CA ASN A 163 22.82 37.16 5.54
C ASN A 163 21.57 37.76 6.22
N LYS A 164 20.78 36.98 6.98
CA LYS A 164 19.53 37.48 7.58
C LYS A 164 19.52 37.48 9.11
N CYS A 165 20.21 36.56 9.76
CA CYS A 165 20.18 36.41 11.22
C CYS A 165 21.39 37.02 11.96
N GLY A 166 22.38 37.54 11.21
CA GLY A 166 23.66 38.04 11.73
C GLY A 166 24.76 36.99 11.63
N THR A 167 25.92 37.28 12.24
CA THR A 167 27.15 36.47 12.09
C THR A 167 27.45 35.53 13.25
N ILE A 168 26.70 35.62 14.36
CA ILE A 168 26.96 34.85 15.58
C ILE A 168 25.92 33.74 15.73
N GLU A 169 26.33 32.49 15.48
CA GLU A 169 25.47 31.29 15.56
C GLU A 169 24.83 31.11 16.94
N THR A 170 25.58 31.39 18.02
CA THR A 170 25.10 31.22 19.40
C THR A 170 23.92 32.13 19.76
N ASN A 171 23.67 33.18 18.96
CA ASN A 171 22.56 34.11 19.12
C ASN A 171 21.30 33.72 18.34
N VAL A 172 21.25 32.51 17.78
CA VAL A 172 20.09 32.02 17.03
C VAL A 172 19.46 30.82 17.73
N VAL A 173 18.13 30.79 17.74
CA VAL A 173 17.32 29.63 18.09
C VAL A 173 16.53 29.20 16.86
N VAL A 174 16.42 27.91 16.63
CA VAL A 174 15.74 27.34 15.48
C VAL A 174 14.52 26.57 15.94
N TYR A 175 13.40 26.76 15.25
CA TYR A 175 12.20 25.95 15.44
C TYR A 175 11.90 25.14 14.19
N HIS A 176 11.32 23.97 14.36
CA HIS A 176 10.85 23.11 13.27
C HIS A 176 9.61 22.34 13.71
N LYS A 177 8.66 22.18 12.78
CA LYS A 177 7.45 21.40 12.99
C LYS A 177 7.60 20.03 12.33
N ASN A 178 7.88 19.02 13.14
CA ASN A 178 7.90 17.64 12.71
C ASN A 178 6.47 17.09 12.61
N LYS A 179 6.16 16.31 11.56
CA LYS A 179 4.85 15.64 11.39
C LYS A 179 4.54 14.67 12.53
N GLU A 180 5.54 13.99 13.08
CA GLU A 180 5.40 12.97 14.12
C GLU A 180 5.47 13.56 15.53
N ASN A 181 6.44 14.43 15.79
CA ASN A 181 6.77 14.92 17.14
C ASN A 181 6.22 16.33 17.45
N GLY A 182 5.56 16.98 16.50
CA GLY A 182 5.07 18.35 16.68
C GLY A 182 6.18 19.39 16.64
N MET A 183 6.05 20.45 17.44
CA MET A 183 6.99 21.58 17.45
C MET A 183 8.26 21.23 18.24
N GLN A 184 9.42 21.47 17.65
CA GLN A 184 10.72 21.21 18.24
C GLN A 184 11.59 22.46 18.20
N LYS A 185 12.45 22.62 19.21
CA LYS A 185 13.41 23.71 19.36
C LYS A 185 14.82 23.15 19.28
N PHE A 186 15.70 23.79 18.52
CA PHE A 186 17.09 23.38 18.30
C PHE A 186 18.03 24.58 18.41
N ASN A 187 19.26 24.32 18.84
CA ASN A 187 20.40 25.17 18.56
C ASN A 187 21.04 24.75 17.22
N ILE A 188 21.80 25.66 16.59
CA ILE A 188 22.48 25.40 15.32
C ILE A 188 23.43 24.18 15.41
N GLU A 189 24.05 23.97 16.57
CA GLU A 189 25.00 22.87 16.80
C GLU A 189 24.33 21.50 16.98
N ASP A 190 23.01 21.47 17.22
CA ASP A 190 22.27 20.25 17.51
C ASP A 190 22.16 19.35 16.26
N LYS A 191 22.23 18.04 16.48
CA LYS A 191 21.97 17.07 15.40
C LYS A 191 20.47 16.94 15.15
N ILE A 192 20.11 16.93 13.88
CA ILE A 192 18.72 16.77 13.43
C ILE A 192 18.59 15.60 12.45
N THR A 193 17.35 15.19 12.16
CA THR A 193 17.01 14.34 11.03
C THR A 193 16.08 15.12 10.12
N ALA A 194 16.62 15.63 9.01
CA ALA A 194 15.84 16.37 8.04
C ALA A 194 15.08 15.46 7.08
N HIS A 195 13.87 15.89 6.71
CA HIS A 195 13.12 15.38 5.57
C HIS A 195 13.00 16.47 4.51
N VAL A 196 12.71 16.03 3.28
CA VAL A 196 12.54 16.93 2.15
C VAL A 196 11.45 17.96 2.40
N ASN A 197 11.74 19.22 2.05
CA ASN A 197 10.88 20.39 2.24
C ASN A 197 10.55 20.74 3.71
N ASP A 198 11.22 20.12 4.69
CA ASP A 198 11.11 20.57 6.08
C ASP A 198 11.55 22.04 6.20
N LEU A 199 10.79 22.80 6.99
CA LEU A 199 11.06 24.21 7.26
C LEU A 199 11.72 24.38 8.63
N TYR A 200 12.81 25.15 8.66
CA TYR A 200 13.57 25.50 9.86
C TYR A 200 13.58 27.02 10.04
N TYR A 201 12.90 27.48 11.08
CA TYR A 201 12.65 28.89 11.35
C TYR A 201 13.71 29.43 12.29
N HIS A 202 14.58 30.29 11.79
CA HIS A 202 15.67 30.89 12.55
C HIS A 202 15.21 32.19 13.18
N PHE A 203 15.43 32.35 14.48
CA PHE A 203 15.15 33.57 15.22
C PHE A 203 16.39 34.07 15.91
N LYS A 204 16.64 35.38 15.82
CA LYS A 204 17.59 36.02 16.74
C LYS A 204 17.04 35.95 18.16
N LYS A 205 17.79 35.30 19.04
CA LYS A 205 17.51 35.20 20.47
C LYS A 205 17.21 36.59 21.04
N PRO A 206 15.99 36.82 21.57
CA PRO A 206 15.66 38.11 22.18
C PRO A 206 16.41 38.31 23.49
N GLY A 207 16.83 39.55 23.76
CA GLY A 207 17.40 39.94 25.05
C GLY A 207 16.31 40.32 26.06
N SER A 208 16.69 40.50 27.33
CA SER A 208 15.75 40.94 28.38
C SER A 208 15.19 42.34 28.15
N ASN A 209 15.85 43.17 27.34
CA ASN A 209 15.38 44.53 27.03
C ASN A 209 14.54 44.62 25.75
N ASP A 210 14.19 43.47 25.13
CA ASP A 210 13.43 43.46 23.88
C ASP A 210 11.99 43.93 24.13
N GLY A 211 11.59 45.05 23.50
CA GLY A 211 10.27 45.66 23.67
C GLY A 211 9.16 44.97 22.87
N MET A 212 9.48 44.10 21.91
CA MET A 212 8.48 43.46 21.05
C MET A 212 7.73 42.34 21.79
N GLU A 213 6.45 42.13 21.49
CA GLU A 213 5.68 40.99 22.01
C GLU A 213 5.57 39.84 21.01
N VAL A 214 5.76 40.14 19.72
CA VAL A 214 5.78 39.17 18.61
C VAL A 214 7.05 39.38 17.80
N LYS A 215 7.76 38.32 17.47
CA LYS A 215 8.90 38.37 16.56
C LYS A 215 8.75 37.38 15.43
N VAL A 216 9.09 37.85 14.24
CA VAL A 216 9.14 37.06 13.02
C VAL A 216 10.51 36.40 12.87
N PRO A 217 10.62 35.26 12.16
CA PRO A 217 11.92 34.65 11.90
C PRO A 217 12.80 35.60 11.10
N CYS A 218 14.09 35.62 11.40
CA CYS A 218 15.07 36.33 10.58
C CYS A 218 15.33 35.58 9.27
N GLY A 219 15.23 34.25 9.27
CA GLY A 219 15.31 33.45 8.05
C GLY A 219 14.58 32.13 8.20
N ILE A 220 14.17 31.55 7.07
CA ILE A 220 13.55 30.24 7.01
C ILE A 220 14.36 29.41 6.04
N ALA A 221 14.90 28.29 6.49
CA ALA A 221 15.60 27.35 5.62
C ALA A 221 14.63 26.24 5.21
N ARG A 222 14.60 25.89 3.93
CA ARG A 222 13.87 24.74 3.39
C ARG A 222 14.86 23.63 3.09
N ALA A 223 14.68 22.47 3.71
CA ALA A 223 15.56 21.32 3.49
C ALA A 223 15.43 20.80 2.05
N VAL A 224 16.55 20.82 1.34
CA VAL A 224 16.77 20.11 0.07
C VAL A 224 17.99 19.21 0.23
N ASN A 225 18.20 18.29 -0.71
CA ASN A 225 19.36 17.40 -0.71
C ASN A 225 19.71 16.98 -2.15
N GLU A 226 20.77 16.20 -2.29
CA GLU A 226 21.14 15.60 -3.56
C GLU A 226 20.01 14.70 -4.11
N PRO A 227 19.79 14.68 -5.44
CA PRO A 227 18.76 13.85 -6.03
C PRO A 227 18.90 12.37 -5.68
N PRO A 228 17.83 11.70 -5.23
CA PRO A 228 17.88 10.30 -4.85
C PRO A 228 17.95 9.38 -6.08
N LYS A 229 18.27 8.12 -5.84
CA LYS A 229 18.15 7.04 -6.84
C LYS A 229 16.77 6.40 -6.72
N LEU A 230 16.05 6.32 -7.84
CA LEU A 230 14.81 5.54 -7.94
C LEU A 230 15.14 4.04 -7.95
N LEU A 231 14.74 3.30 -6.92
CA LEU A 231 14.98 1.86 -6.81
C LEU A 231 13.67 1.13 -6.47
N ILE A 232 13.54 -0.12 -6.93
CA ILE A 232 12.48 -1.00 -6.43
C ILE A 232 13.06 -1.79 -5.25
N LYS A 233 12.48 -1.60 -4.07
CA LYS A 233 13.00 -2.11 -2.80
C LYS A 233 13.13 -3.63 -2.82
N GLY A 234 14.29 -4.12 -2.39
CA GLY A 234 14.58 -5.55 -2.28
C GLY A 234 14.86 -6.27 -3.61
N LEU A 235 14.90 -5.55 -4.73
CA LEU A 235 15.16 -6.13 -6.06
C LEU A 235 16.41 -5.53 -6.70
N THR A 236 17.28 -6.41 -7.19
CA THR A 236 18.43 -6.01 -8.01
C THR A 236 17.98 -5.83 -9.45
N SER A 237 18.45 -4.76 -10.09
CA SER A 237 18.22 -4.53 -11.51
C SER A 237 19.53 -4.45 -12.27
N THR A 238 19.53 -4.93 -13.51
CA THR A 238 20.68 -4.84 -14.44
C THR A 238 20.38 -3.81 -15.52
N PRO A 239 21.25 -2.81 -15.74
CA PRO A 239 21.04 -1.82 -16.79
C PRO A 239 21.35 -2.43 -18.17
N ILE A 240 20.47 -2.17 -19.13
CA ILE A 240 20.70 -2.38 -20.56
C ILE A 240 20.51 -1.07 -21.31
N ILE A 241 21.15 -0.93 -22.46
CA ILE A 241 21.03 0.27 -23.31
C ILE A 241 20.32 -0.11 -24.60
N PHE A 242 19.23 0.60 -24.90
CA PHE A 242 18.48 0.46 -26.14
C PHE A 242 18.26 1.85 -26.75
N LYS A 243 18.91 2.13 -27.89
CA LYS A 243 18.82 3.44 -28.59
C LYS A 243 19.02 4.63 -27.65
N ASP A 244 20.12 4.60 -26.91
CA ASP A 244 20.50 5.61 -25.90
C ASP A 244 19.57 5.73 -24.69
N LEU A 245 18.55 4.87 -24.57
CA LEU A 245 17.70 4.76 -23.39
C LEU A 245 18.21 3.64 -22.49
N GLN A 246 18.42 3.96 -21.21
CA GLN A 246 18.79 2.99 -20.20
C GLN A 246 17.55 2.36 -19.58
N ILE A 247 17.42 1.04 -19.70
CA ILE A 247 16.33 0.25 -19.12
C ILE A 247 16.92 -0.61 -18.00
N TYR A 248 16.27 -0.64 -16.85
CA TYR A 248 16.70 -1.42 -15.70
C TYR A 248 15.87 -2.71 -15.62
N VAL A 249 16.49 -3.83 -15.99
CA VAL A 249 15.81 -5.13 -16.04
C VAL A 249 15.74 -5.75 -14.67
N ILE A 250 14.54 -6.17 -14.27
CA ILE A 250 14.26 -6.95 -13.06
C ILE A 250 13.61 -8.26 -13.50
N LYS A 251 14.32 -9.36 -13.21
CA LYS A 251 13.91 -10.73 -13.51
C LYS A 251 12.93 -11.23 -12.44
N GLN A 252 11.76 -11.69 -12.84
CA GLN A 252 10.67 -12.12 -11.96
C GLN A 252 10.35 -13.60 -12.14
N LYS A 253 10.17 -14.30 -11.01
CA LYS A 253 9.71 -15.69 -10.96
C LYS A 253 8.24 -15.86 -11.34
N GLN A 254 7.43 -14.86 -11.02
CA GLN A 254 5.99 -14.88 -11.22
C GLN A 254 5.57 -13.56 -11.85
N SER A 255 4.50 -13.61 -12.65
CA SER A 255 4.00 -12.47 -13.40
C SER A 255 3.17 -11.50 -12.54
N LEU A 256 2.73 -11.91 -11.35
CA LEU A 256 1.97 -11.08 -10.41
C LEU A 256 2.84 -10.75 -9.20
N GLY A 257 2.82 -9.50 -8.76
CA GLY A 257 3.54 -9.09 -7.56
C GLY A 257 3.17 -7.71 -7.05
N SER A 258 3.43 -7.49 -5.77
CA SER A 258 3.41 -6.19 -5.12
C SER A 258 4.84 -5.74 -4.86
N TYR A 259 5.12 -4.50 -5.17
CA TYR A 259 6.45 -3.90 -5.14
C TYR A 259 6.41 -2.60 -4.34
N SER A 260 7.58 -2.13 -3.92
CA SER A 260 7.71 -0.80 -3.32
C SER A 260 8.79 -0.01 -4.06
N ILE A 261 8.46 1.20 -4.48
CA ILE A 261 9.42 2.17 -4.99
C ILE A 261 10.08 2.89 -3.80
N GLU A 262 11.37 3.13 -3.91
CA GLU A 262 12.19 3.82 -2.92
C GLU A 262 12.99 4.94 -3.60
N LEU A 263 12.97 6.13 -2.99
CA LEU A 263 13.84 7.25 -3.31
C LEU A 263 15.07 7.18 -2.40
N SER A 264 16.06 6.40 -2.83
CA SER A 264 17.20 6.04 -1.99
C SER A 264 18.36 7.02 -2.11
N MET A 265 18.91 7.45 -0.97
CA MET A 265 20.16 8.20 -0.90
C MET A 265 21.42 7.31 -0.98
N GLY A 266 21.24 5.99 -1.07
CA GLY A 266 22.31 5.00 -1.04
C GLY A 266 22.71 4.58 0.37
N ASP A 267 23.41 3.46 0.46
CA ASP A 267 23.88 2.89 1.72
C ASP A 267 24.88 3.83 2.40
N GLY A 268 24.71 4.03 3.71
CA GLY A 268 25.58 4.89 4.52
C GLY A 268 25.29 6.39 4.42
N ALA A 269 24.22 6.79 3.72
CA ALA A 269 23.74 8.17 3.77
C ALA A 269 23.44 8.59 5.23
N SER A 270 23.78 9.82 5.59
CA SER A 270 23.55 10.35 6.94
C SER A 270 22.05 10.55 7.24
N THR A 271 21.22 10.68 6.20
CA THR A 271 19.76 10.81 6.27
C THR A 271 19.10 9.89 5.22
N PRO A 272 19.03 8.56 5.47
CA PRO A 272 18.47 7.62 4.50
C PRO A 272 16.97 7.84 4.25
N ASP A 273 16.24 8.32 5.25
CA ASP A 273 14.79 8.56 5.19
C ASP A 273 14.43 9.98 4.67
N PHE A 274 15.39 10.75 4.14
CA PHE A 274 15.15 12.15 3.74
C PHE A 274 13.96 12.32 2.79
N TYR A 275 13.78 11.42 1.83
CA TYR A 275 12.69 11.44 0.83
C TYR A 275 11.52 10.51 1.19
N LYS A 276 11.40 10.08 2.44
CA LYS A 276 10.38 9.13 2.88
C LYS A 276 8.97 9.75 2.76
N GLY A 277 8.07 9.00 2.12
CA GLY A 277 6.67 9.37 1.95
C GLY A 277 6.40 10.32 0.78
N GLU A 278 7.43 10.67 0.01
CA GLU A 278 7.27 11.47 -1.21
C GLU A 278 6.49 10.73 -2.30
N GLU A 279 5.77 11.50 -3.10
CA GLU A 279 5.03 10.99 -4.23
C GLU A 279 5.93 10.79 -5.46
N VAL A 280 5.88 9.59 -6.03
CA VAL A 280 6.53 9.21 -7.27
C VAL A 280 5.47 8.97 -8.33
N LYS A 281 5.67 9.55 -9.50
CA LYS A 281 4.78 9.31 -10.66
C LYS A 281 5.23 8.05 -11.39
N MET A 282 4.30 7.11 -11.55
CA MET A 282 4.47 5.89 -12.33
C MET A 282 3.70 6.02 -13.65
N LYS A 283 4.29 5.54 -14.74
CA LYS A 283 3.62 5.40 -16.05
C LYS A 283 3.93 4.05 -16.68
N LYS A 284 2.96 3.49 -17.40
CA LYS A 284 3.20 2.34 -18.25
C LYS A 284 3.80 2.79 -19.57
N MET A 285 4.76 2.03 -20.04
CA MET A 285 5.51 2.29 -21.26
C MET A 285 5.27 1.17 -22.26
N MET A 286 5.33 1.51 -23.54
CA MET A 286 5.26 0.57 -24.65
C MET A 286 6.65 0.44 -25.28
N TYR A 287 7.15 -0.79 -25.37
CA TYR A 287 8.39 -1.12 -26.05
C TYR A 287 8.10 -1.41 -27.53
N THR A 288 8.71 -0.64 -28.42
CA THR A 288 8.50 -0.75 -29.85
C THR A 288 9.83 -1.01 -30.56
N ARG A 289 9.77 -1.42 -31.83
CA ARG A 289 10.98 -1.57 -32.64
C ARG A 289 11.70 -0.23 -32.84
N THR A 290 10.98 0.89 -32.81
CA THR A 290 11.52 2.24 -32.99
C THR A 290 12.04 2.85 -31.70
N GLY A 291 11.52 2.48 -30.53
CA GLY A 291 11.93 3.06 -29.25
C GLY A 291 11.06 2.63 -28.08
N ILE A 292 10.82 3.57 -27.16
CA ILE A 292 9.91 3.40 -26.03
C ILE A 292 8.93 4.57 -26.04
N GLU A 293 7.65 4.28 -25.95
CA GLU A 293 6.57 5.26 -26.00
C GLU A 293 5.77 5.25 -24.69
N GLU A 294 5.23 6.39 -24.28
CA GLU A 294 4.36 6.46 -23.09
C GLU A 294 2.95 5.99 -23.45
N ILE A 295 2.36 5.10 -22.64
CA ILE A 295 0.98 4.68 -22.83
C ILE A 295 0.06 5.78 -22.26
N PRO A 296 -0.82 6.39 -23.08
CA PRO A 296 -1.74 7.42 -22.62
C PRO A 296 -2.62 6.94 -21.45
N SER A 297 -2.98 7.85 -20.55
CA SER A 297 -3.88 7.58 -19.42
C SER A 297 -3.43 6.48 -18.44
N SER A 298 -2.14 6.10 -18.47
CA SER A 298 -1.55 5.14 -17.53
C SER A 298 -0.82 5.79 -16.34
N ASN A 299 -1.05 7.09 -16.13
CA ASN A 299 -0.40 7.85 -15.07
C ASN A 299 -0.98 7.47 -13.71
N GLU A 300 -0.13 7.07 -12.79
CA GLU A 300 -0.47 6.81 -11.40
C GLU A 300 0.50 7.58 -10.49
N VAL A 301 0.02 8.04 -9.34
CA VAL A 301 0.84 8.65 -8.30
C VAL A 301 0.91 7.65 -7.15
N ILE A 302 2.12 7.29 -6.74
CA ILE A 302 2.36 6.30 -5.70
C ILE A 302 3.29 6.90 -4.63
N THR A 303 3.05 6.60 -3.36
CA THR A 303 3.89 7.07 -2.25
C THR A 303 4.89 6.02 -1.78
N SER A 304 4.63 4.74 -2.08
CA SER A 304 5.51 3.64 -1.69
C SER A 304 5.23 2.39 -2.51
N SER A 305 4.04 1.80 -2.39
CA SER A 305 3.73 0.50 -2.99
C SER A 305 2.92 0.59 -4.29
N PHE A 306 3.14 -0.37 -5.18
CA PHE A 306 2.33 -0.58 -6.39
C PHE A 306 2.22 -2.09 -6.67
N SER A 307 1.24 -2.50 -7.46
CA SER A 307 1.06 -3.90 -7.86
C SER A 307 0.99 -4.02 -9.38
N THR A 308 1.52 -5.12 -9.93
CA THR A 308 1.49 -5.37 -11.38
C THR A 308 0.69 -6.61 -11.71
N GLN A 309 -0.07 -6.51 -12.80
CA GLN A 309 -0.73 -7.63 -13.46
C GLN A 309 0.10 -8.05 -14.67
N GLY A 310 1.08 -8.93 -14.47
CA GLY A 310 1.97 -9.37 -15.54
C GLY A 310 3.31 -8.64 -15.58
N TYR A 311 4.14 -9.10 -16.52
CA TYR A 311 5.35 -8.42 -16.94
C TYR A 311 5.00 -7.08 -17.59
N GLN A 312 5.77 -6.03 -17.29
CA GLN A 312 5.46 -4.66 -17.73
C GLN A 312 6.73 -3.81 -17.84
N LEU A 313 6.65 -2.76 -18.65
CA LEU A 313 7.66 -1.71 -18.72
C LEU A 313 7.10 -0.46 -18.04
N LEU A 314 7.76 0.02 -16.99
CA LEU A 314 7.29 1.10 -16.14
C LEU A 314 8.32 2.22 -16.05
N LYS A 315 7.88 3.47 -16.21
CA LYS A 315 8.70 4.66 -15.99
C LYS A 315 8.28 5.30 -14.67
N PHE A 316 9.25 5.50 -13.79
CA PHE A 316 9.08 6.26 -12.56
C PHE A 316 9.75 7.61 -12.71
N SER A 317 9.11 8.66 -12.21
CA SER A 317 9.67 10.01 -12.21
C SER A 317 9.35 10.72 -10.90
N TYR A 318 10.33 11.45 -10.37
CA TYR A 318 10.23 12.26 -9.17
C TYR A 318 10.77 13.66 -9.45
N ASN A 319 10.07 14.69 -8.98
CA ASN A 319 10.53 16.07 -9.13
C ASN A 319 11.29 16.49 -7.87
N CYS A 320 12.61 16.30 -7.89
CA CYS A 320 13.45 16.56 -6.73
C CYS A 320 13.61 18.07 -6.50
N PRO A 321 13.27 18.62 -5.32
CA PRO A 321 13.60 19.99 -4.99
C PRO A 321 15.13 20.14 -4.84
N THR A 322 15.65 21.28 -5.28
CA THR A 322 17.08 21.63 -5.28
C THR A 322 17.24 23.09 -4.84
N ILE A 323 18.49 23.56 -4.70
CA ILE A 323 18.79 24.96 -4.35
C ILE A 323 18.24 25.95 -5.39
N VAL A 324 18.31 25.62 -6.69
CA VAL A 324 17.97 26.56 -7.78
C VAL A 324 16.54 26.34 -8.32
N GLY A 325 15.82 25.33 -7.82
CA GLY A 325 14.49 24.99 -8.31
C GLY A 325 14.18 23.53 -8.12
N SER A 326 13.77 22.84 -9.19
CA SER A 326 13.50 21.40 -9.14
C SER A 326 14.14 20.68 -10.31
N LYS A 327 14.58 19.44 -10.07
CA LYS A 327 15.20 18.56 -11.06
C LYS A 327 14.38 17.28 -11.16
N MET A 328 13.83 17.04 -12.33
CA MET A 328 13.13 15.79 -12.61
C MET A 328 14.15 14.66 -12.79
N ILE A 329 14.07 13.65 -11.93
CA ILE A 329 14.76 12.38 -12.13
C ILE A 329 13.77 11.35 -12.65
N SER A 330 14.23 10.45 -13.52
CA SER A 330 13.39 9.36 -14.01
C SER A 330 14.19 8.09 -14.25
N ARG A 331 13.51 6.94 -14.18
CA ARG A 331 14.09 5.63 -14.44
C ARG A 331 13.03 4.70 -15.03
N ILE A 332 13.43 3.92 -16.03
CA ILE A 332 12.58 2.92 -16.67
C ILE A 332 12.98 1.54 -16.16
N PHE A 333 12.02 0.79 -15.63
CA PHE A 333 12.19 -0.59 -15.20
C PHE A 333 11.43 -1.53 -16.13
N TYR A 334 12.09 -2.59 -16.56
CA TYR A 334 11.45 -3.72 -17.21
C TYR A 334 11.29 -4.85 -16.19
N LEU A 335 10.04 -5.12 -15.82
CA LEU A 335 9.64 -6.24 -14.98
C LEU A 335 9.36 -7.43 -15.90
N GLY A 336 10.36 -8.29 -16.11
CA GLY A 336 10.33 -9.37 -17.09
C GLY A 336 10.53 -10.76 -16.48
N PRO A 337 10.39 -11.83 -17.27
CA PRO A 337 10.64 -13.21 -16.83
C PRO A 337 12.11 -13.44 -16.43
N GLU A 338 12.37 -14.49 -15.63
CA GLU A 338 13.76 -14.90 -15.30
C GLU A 338 14.57 -15.34 -16.52
N SER A 339 13.92 -16.06 -17.44
CA SER A 339 14.55 -16.54 -18.68
C SER A 339 14.58 -15.43 -19.74
N GLU A 340 15.71 -15.34 -20.45
CA GLU A 340 15.85 -14.49 -21.64
C GLU A 340 15.06 -15.04 -22.84
N ASN A 341 14.76 -16.34 -22.84
CA ASN A 341 13.84 -16.96 -23.81
C ASN A 341 12.68 -17.55 -23.03
N TYR A 342 11.58 -16.80 -22.91
CA TYR A 342 10.42 -17.23 -22.13
C TYR A 342 9.28 -17.68 -23.05
N VAL A 343 8.75 -18.87 -22.80
CA VAL A 343 7.60 -19.40 -23.55
C VAL A 343 6.41 -19.45 -22.60
N PHE A 344 5.33 -18.73 -22.93
CA PHE A 344 4.11 -18.82 -22.17
C PHE A 344 3.45 -20.21 -22.34
N PRO A 345 2.75 -20.71 -21.31
CA PRO A 345 1.91 -21.89 -21.47
C PRO A 345 0.94 -21.72 -22.63
N ASN A 346 0.70 -22.81 -23.36
CA ASN A 346 -0.19 -22.82 -24.51
C ASN A 346 -1.63 -22.44 -24.10
N GLU A 347 -2.17 -21.39 -24.72
CA GLU A 347 -3.56 -20.96 -24.54
C GLU A 347 -4.45 -21.64 -25.60
N ASN A 348 -5.45 -22.42 -25.17
CA ASN A 348 -6.40 -23.05 -26.08
C ASN A 348 -7.64 -22.15 -26.27
N THR A 349 -7.96 -21.82 -27.51
CA THR A 349 -9.18 -21.11 -27.89
C THR A 349 -10.07 -22.01 -28.74
N ILE A 350 -11.28 -22.33 -28.27
CA ILE A 350 -12.26 -23.09 -29.05
C ILE A 350 -13.14 -22.09 -29.82
N TYR A 351 -13.32 -22.31 -31.12
CA TYR A 351 -14.14 -21.44 -31.98
C TYR A 351 -14.96 -22.23 -33.00
N LEU A 352 -16.08 -21.69 -33.45
CA LEU A 352 -16.90 -22.35 -34.46
C LEU A 352 -16.36 -22.09 -35.88
N SER A 353 -16.35 -23.11 -36.73
CA SER A 353 -15.80 -22.98 -38.10
C SER A 353 -16.54 -21.99 -38.99
N ASN A 354 -17.82 -21.71 -38.71
CA ASN A 354 -18.63 -20.73 -39.43
C ASN A 354 -18.56 -19.32 -38.81
N GLU A 355 -17.87 -19.16 -37.68
CA GLU A 355 -17.72 -17.87 -37.00
C GLU A 355 -16.55 -17.12 -37.61
N THR A 356 -16.85 -16.16 -38.47
CA THR A 356 -15.83 -15.30 -39.10
C THR A 356 -15.17 -14.34 -38.11
N ALA A 357 -15.75 -14.15 -36.92
CA ALA A 357 -15.25 -13.25 -35.89
C ALA A 357 -13.99 -13.77 -35.17
N ILE A 358 -13.80 -15.09 -35.11
CA ILE A 358 -12.68 -15.73 -34.41
C ILE A 358 -11.87 -16.52 -35.43
N GLN A 359 -10.87 -15.88 -36.02
CA GLN A 359 -9.87 -16.53 -36.85
C GLN A 359 -8.58 -16.70 -36.05
N PRO A 360 -7.81 -17.79 -36.23
CA PRO A 360 -6.52 -17.93 -35.58
C PRO A 360 -5.63 -16.73 -35.91
N ASN A 361 -5.15 -16.03 -34.88
CA ASN A 361 -4.41 -14.80 -35.06
C ASN A 361 -3.33 -14.57 -33.99
N CYS A 362 -2.30 -13.81 -34.36
CA CYS A 362 -1.38 -13.14 -33.44
C CYS A 362 -1.70 -11.64 -33.44
N SER A 363 -1.70 -10.99 -32.27
CA SER A 363 -1.85 -9.53 -32.19
C SER A 363 -0.50 -8.84 -32.03
N LEU A 364 -0.21 -7.83 -32.85
CA LEU A 364 1.00 -7.03 -32.74
C LEU A 364 1.12 -6.34 -31.37
N GLN A 365 -0.02 -5.97 -30.78
CA GLN A 365 -0.12 -5.23 -29.51
C GLN A 365 -0.55 -6.12 -28.34
N ARG A 366 -0.40 -7.46 -28.45
CA ARG A 366 -0.80 -8.39 -27.37
C ARG A 366 -0.10 -8.09 -26.05
N ILE A 367 1.13 -7.60 -26.11
CA ILE A 367 1.93 -7.17 -24.95
C ILE A 367 2.45 -5.76 -25.21
N THR A 368 2.66 -5.00 -24.14
CA THR A 368 3.22 -3.64 -24.24
C THR A 368 4.73 -3.60 -23.98
N PHE A 369 5.29 -4.63 -23.36
CA PHE A 369 6.71 -4.71 -22.99
C PHE A 369 7.56 -5.46 -24.03
N GLY A 370 7.02 -5.66 -25.24
CA GLY A 370 7.69 -6.29 -26.36
C GLY A 370 6.96 -5.99 -27.67
N TYR A 371 7.60 -6.24 -28.80
CA TYR A 371 6.99 -6.10 -30.12
C TYR A 371 7.05 -7.43 -30.89
N LEU A 372 6.00 -7.71 -31.67
CA LEU A 372 5.95 -8.92 -32.51
C LEU A 372 7.04 -8.85 -33.59
N ASP A 373 7.81 -9.92 -33.73
CA ASP A 373 8.89 -10.00 -34.72
C ASP A 373 8.61 -11.05 -35.80
N SER A 374 8.08 -12.21 -35.40
CA SER A 374 7.71 -13.28 -36.33
C SER A 374 6.55 -14.13 -35.82
N VAL A 375 5.93 -14.88 -36.73
CA VAL A 375 4.90 -15.88 -36.43
C VAL A 375 5.32 -17.22 -37.03
N THR A 376 5.30 -18.28 -36.23
CA THR A 376 5.56 -19.66 -36.70
C THR A 376 4.27 -20.47 -36.71
N VAL A 377 4.03 -21.16 -37.84
CA VAL A 377 2.90 -22.07 -38.02
C VAL A 377 3.40 -23.36 -38.68
N SER A 378 3.10 -24.51 -38.08
CA SER A 378 3.51 -25.83 -38.59
C SER A 378 5.01 -25.92 -38.94
N GLY A 379 5.87 -25.27 -38.12
CA GLY A 379 7.32 -25.21 -38.30
C GLY A 379 7.83 -24.18 -39.31
N VAL A 380 6.95 -23.44 -40.00
CA VAL A 380 7.33 -22.37 -40.94
C VAL A 380 7.23 -21.01 -40.25
N THR A 381 8.37 -20.34 -40.09
CA THR A 381 8.45 -19.00 -39.50
C THR A 381 8.34 -17.92 -40.57
N THR A 382 7.49 -16.92 -40.33
CA THR A 382 7.31 -15.75 -41.20
C THR A 382 7.59 -14.48 -40.42
N ASN A 383 8.51 -13.66 -40.91
CA ASN A 383 8.85 -12.38 -40.27
C ASN A 383 7.75 -11.35 -40.49
N LEU A 384 7.55 -10.47 -39.51
CA LEU A 384 6.57 -9.39 -39.60
C LEU A 384 6.85 -8.43 -40.77
N ASN A 385 8.13 -8.23 -41.13
CA ASN A 385 8.53 -7.40 -42.28
C ASN A 385 8.05 -7.95 -43.62
N ASP A 386 7.82 -9.25 -43.68
CA ASP A 386 7.33 -9.91 -44.89
C ASP A 386 5.80 -9.87 -45.00
N LEU A 387 5.12 -9.41 -43.94
CA LEU A 387 3.66 -9.29 -43.85
C LEU A 387 3.31 -7.80 -43.85
N MET A 388 3.28 -7.22 -45.04
CA MET A 388 2.90 -5.83 -45.25
C MET A 388 1.42 -5.61 -44.90
N ASP A 389 1.08 -4.40 -44.44
CA ASP A 389 -0.30 -4.02 -44.07
C ASP A 389 -1.19 -3.70 -45.30
N ASP A 390 -0.77 -4.10 -46.49
CA ASP A 390 -1.56 -4.06 -47.73
C ASP A 390 -2.48 -5.28 -47.86
N GLY A 391 -2.37 -6.23 -46.93
CA GLY A 391 -3.15 -7.45 -46.92
C GLY A 391 -2.61 -8.55 -47.85
N ALA A 392 -1.37 -8.42 -48.34
CA ALA A 392 -0.68 -9.48 -49.06
C ALA A 392 -0.55 -10.75 -48.18
N ILE A 393 -0.69 -11.91 -48.82
CA ILE A 393 -0.64 -13.21 -48.16
C ILE A 393 0.76 -13.79 -48.34
N LYS A 394 1.38 -14.21 -47.24
CA LYS A 394 2.63 -14.97 -47.26
C LYS A 394 2.55 -16.13 -46.28
N ASN A 395 2.94 -17.33 -46.72
CA ASN A 395 2.89 -18.54 -45.89
C ASN A 395 1.52 -18.77 -45.22
N ASN A 396 0.44 -18.49 -45.96
CA ASN A 396 -0.93 -18.58 -45.46
C ASN A 396 -1.26 -17.64 -44.28
N LEU A 397 -0.45 -16.60 -44.06
CA LEU A 397 -0.66 -15.54 -43.09
C LEU A 397 -0.95 -14.23 -43.82
N LYS A 398 -1.81 -13.41 -43.23
CA LYS A 398 -2.17 -12.08 -43.73
C LYS A 398 -2.16 -11.09 -42.58
N ARG A 399 -1.49 -9.96 -42.76
CA ARG A 399 -1.61 -8.83 -41.84
C ARG A 399 -2.83 -7.98 -42.17
N VAL A 400 -3.58 -7.61 -41.15
CA VAL A 400 -4.61 -6.57 -41.20
C VAL A 400 -4.47 -5.71 -39.97
N LYS A 401 -4.01 -4.47 -40.13
CA LYS A 401 -3.75 -3.53 -39.05
C LYS A 401 -2.79 -4.14 -38.01
N ASP A 402 -3.28 -4.30 -36.77
CA ASP A 402 -2.55 -4.80 -35.61
C ASP A 402 -2.67 -6.32 -35.41
N PHE A 403 -3.14 -7.06 -36.41
CA PHE A 403 -3.34 -8.49 -36.32
C PHE A 403 -2.73 -9.24 -37.51
N ILE A 404 -2.16 -10.40 -37.23
CA ILE A 404 -1.74 -11.39 -38.23
C ILE A 404 -2.73 -12.54 -38.17
N PHE A 405 -3.49 -12.74 -39.23
CA PHE A 405 -4.48 -13.79 -39.35
C PHE A 405 -3.95 -14.96 -40.15
N MET A 406 -4.27 -16.18 -39.73
CA MET A 406 -4.09 -17.36 -40.56
C MET A 406 -5.26 -17.51 -41.52
N MET A 407 -4.95 -17.51 -42.81
CA MET A 407 -5.90 -17.79 -43.88
C MET A 407 -6.17 -19.28 -43.95
N ASP A 408 -7.37 -19.67 -44.41
CA ASP A 408 -7.74 -21.07 -44.68
C ASP A 408 -7.25 -22.10 -43.65
N ALA A 409 -7.62 -21.92 -42.38
CA ALA A 409 -7.38 -22.91 -41.33
C ALA A 409 -8.17 -24.20 -41.65
N LYS A 410 -7.61 -25.09 -42.48
CA LYS A 410 -8.26 -26.34 -42.88
C LYS A 410 -8.25 -27.37 -41.75
N GLU A 411 -7.17 -27.41 -40.98
CA GLU A 411 -6.99 -28.31 -39.85
C GLU A 411 -8.00 -28.04 -38.72
N ASP A 412 -8.34 -29.07 -37.96
CA ASP A 412 -9.21 -28.97 -36.77
C ASP A 412 -8.51 -28.28 -35.60
N LYS A 413 -7.17 -28.23 -35.63
CA LYS A 413 -6.32 -27.58 -34.64
C LYS A 413 -5.24 -26.81 -35.37
N VAL A 414 -5.05 -25.56 -35.01
CA VAL A 414 -3.99 -24.70 -35.52
C VAL A 414 -3.24 -24.14 -34.34
N THR A 415 -1.92 -24.30 -34.32
CA THR A 415 -1.05 -23.69 -33.30
C THR A 415 -0.26 -22.56 -33.94
N LEU A 416 -0.37 -21.37 -33.34
CA LEU A 416 0.43 -20.20 -33.69
C LEU A 416 1.45 -19.96 -32.57
N GLU A 417 2.70 -19.78 -32.95
CA GLU A 417 3.75 -19.30 -32.05
C GLU A 417 4.06 -17.86 -32.43
N CYS A 418 3.57 -16.92 -31.62
CA CYS A 418 3.77 -15.50 -31.83
C CYS A 418 5.05 -15.08 -31.07
N PHE A 419 6.11 -14.76 -31.80
CA PHE A 419 7.42 -14.45 -31.25
C PHE A 419 7.62 -12.94 -31.09
N TYR A 420 7.91 -12.50 -29.86
CA TYR A 420 8.09 -11.10 -29.50
C TYR A 420 9.52 -10.85 -29.02
N ILE A 421 10.07 -9.72 -29.42
CA ILE A 421 11.33 -9.20 -28.87
C ILE A 421 11.01 -8.27 -27.69
N THR A 422 11.71 -8.49 -26.59
CA THR A 422 11.59 -7.72 -25.34
C THR A 422 12.94 -7.07 -25.01
N PRO A 423 13.01 -6.17 -24.01
CA PRO A 423 14.29 -5.57 -23.62
C PRO A 423 15.35 -6.60 -23.17
N ASN A 424 14.95 -7.70 -22.54
CA ASN A 424 15.87 -8.70 -21.98
C ASN A 424 15.80 -10.06 -22.70
N GLY A 425 15.70 -10.04 -24.03
CA GLY A 425 15.62 -11.26 -24.85
C GLY A 425 14.29 -11.37 -25.58
N ASN A 426 13.70 -12.55 -25.63
CA ASN A 426 12.50 -12.84 -26.40
C ASN A 426 11.45 -13.63 -25.61
N LEU A 427 10.23 -13.55 -26.15
CA LEU A 427 9.05 -14.14 -25.55
C LEU A 427 8.17 -14.76 -26.63
N THR A 428 7.75 -15.99 -26.42
CA THR A 428 6.84 -16.69 -27.34
C THR A 428 5.49 -16.90 -26.67
N LEU A 429 4.43 -16.42 -27.32
CA LEU A 429 3.05 -16.78 -26.99
C LEU A 429 2.62 -17.94 -27.87
N VAL A 430 2.34 -19.09 -27.25
CA VAL A 430 1.83 -20.27 -27.95
C VAL A 430 0.32 -20.29 -27.81
N GLN A 431 -0.40 -20.26 -28.93
CA GLN A 431 -1.86 -20.22 -28.96
C GLN A 431 -2.39 -21.30 -29.89
N THR A 432 -3.22 -22.19 -29.35
CA THR A 432 -3.86 -23.26 -30.12
C THR A 432 -5.33 -22.94 -30.32
N PHE A 433 -5.72 -22.79 -31.57
CA PHE A 433 -7.10 -22.59 -31.98
C PHE A 433 -7.70 -23.93 -32.40
N ILE A 434 -8.80 -24.32 -31.76
CA ILE A 434 -9.45 -25.61 -31.94
C ILE A 434 -10.85 -25.38 -32.52
N LYS A 435 -11.15 -26.02 -33.64
CA LYS A 435 -12.51 -26.00 -34.21
C LYS A 435 -13.45 -26.76 -33.30
N GLY A 436 -14.40 -26.03 -32.73
CA GLY A 436 -15.54 -26.57 -32.01
C GLY A 436 -16.72 -26.85 -32.93
N LYS A 437 -17.62 -27.70 -32.46
CA LYS A 437 -18.96 -27.87 -33.03
C LYS A 437 -19.99 -27.38 -32.00
N LYS A 438 -21.08 -26.80 -32.50
CA LYS A 438 -22.26 -26.55 -31.66
C LYS A 438 -22.82 -27.91 -31.22
N VAL A 439 -22.90 -28.11 -29.92
CA VAL A 439 -23.52 -29.28 -29.30
C VAL A 439 -24.75 -28.81 -28.56
N PHE A 440 -25.91 -29.37 -28.89
CA PHE A 440 -27.14 -29.12 -28.16
C PHE A 440 -26.99 -29.64 -26.72
N ILE A 441 -27.22 -28.78 -25.72
CA ILE A 441 -27.12 -29.14 -24.29
C ILE A 441 -28.47 -29.18 -23.58
N GLY A 442 -29.52 -28.58 -24.14
CA GLY A 442 -30.85 -28.58 -23.54
C GLY A 442 -31.73 -27.47 -24.08
N LEU A 443 -32.89 -27.30 -23.45
CA LEU A 443 -33.81 -26.21 -23.74
C LEU A 443 -33.76 -25.20 -22.58
N ASN A 444 -33.83 -23.91 -22.88
CA ASN A 444 -34.03 -22.89 -21.86
C ASN A 444 -35.48 -22.90 -21.35
N ASP A 445 -35.79 -22.05 -20.37
CA ASP A 445 -37.13 -21.95 -19.77
C ASP A 445 -38.24 -21.58 -20.77
N ARG A 446 -37.87 -21.09 -21.96
CA ARG A 446 -38.79 -20.74 -23.06
C ARG A 446 -38.93 -21.84 -24.10
N GLY A 447 -38.26 -22.98 -23.92
CA GLY A 447 -38.25 -24.08 -24.88
C GLY A 447 -37.33 -23.83 -26.08
N GLU A 448 -36.42 -22.85 -26.03
CA GLU A 448 -35.44 -22.59 -27.07
C GLU A 448 -34.18 -23.43 -26.85
N GLU A 449 -33.60 -23.92 -27.94
CA GLU A 449 -32.41 -24.76 -27.91
C GLU A 449 -31.17 -23.99 -27.44
N ILE A 450 -30.53 -24.49 -26.37
CA ILE A 450 -29.25 -24.02 -25.86
C ILE A 450 -28.14 -24.90 -26.44
N TYR A 451 -27.11 -24.24 -26.95
CA TYR A 451 -25.93 -24.88 -27.52
C TYR A 451 -24.68 -24.52 -26.71
N ASP A 452 -23.80 -25.50 -26.54
CA ASP A 452 -22.42 -25.33 -26.09
C ASP A 452 -21.46 -25.52 -27.26
N VAL A 453 -20.23 -25.03 -27.16
CA VAL A 453 -19.20 -25.18 -28.19
C VAL A 453 -18.11 -26.11 -27.65
N LYS A 454 -18.11 -27.35 -28.14
CA LYS A 454 -17.15 -28.38 -27.71
C LYS A 454 -16.21 -28.78 -28.84
N SER A 455 -14.97 -29.10 -28.50
CA SER A 455 -14.03 -29.71 -29.45
C SER A 455 -14.45 -31.14 -29.82
N ASN A 456 -14.01 -31.64 -30.98
CA ASN A 456 -14.23 -33.05 -31.36
C ASN A 456 -13.68 -34.03 -30.30
N ASP A 457 -12.58 -33.69 -29.64
CA ASP A 457 -11.97 -34.52 -28.59
C ASP A 457 -12.84 -34.57 -27.34
N ASP A 458 -13.43 -33.45 -26.93
CA ASP A 458 -14.32 -33.41 -25.76
C ASP A 458 -15.62 -34.17 -26.03
N ILE A 459 -16.18 -34.02 -27.25
CA ILE A 459 -17.35 -34.80 -27.70
C ILE A 459 -17.02 -36.30 -27.68
N ARG A 460 -15.83 -36.69 -28.15
CA ARG A 460 -15.41 -38.09 -28.16
C ARG A 460 -15.22 -38.63 -26.74
N LYS A 461 -14.57 -37.89 -25.84
CA LYS A 461 -14.42 -38.29 -24.43
C LYS A 461 -15.76 -38.44 -23.73
N GLU A 462 -16.70 -37.54 -23.98
CA GLU A 462 -18.06 -37.62 -23.44
C GLU A 462 -18.82 -38.83 -24.00
N TYR A 463 -18.70 -39.10 -25.30
CA TYR A 463 -19.26 -40.31 -25.91
C TYR A 463 -18.65 -41.59 -25.36
N GLU A 464 -17.33 -41.66 -25.21
CA GLU A 464 -16.64 -42.81 -24.62
C GLU A 464 -17.05 -43.02 -23.15
N LYS A 465 -17.13 -41.94 -22.37
CA LYS A 465 -17.65 -41.97 -20.99
C LYS A 465 -19.10 -42.43 -20.92
N ASN A 466 -19.96 -41.93 -21.80
CA ASN A 466 -21.38 -42.33 -21.86
C ASN A 466 -21.52 -43.79 -22.30
N LYS A 467 -20.70 -44.26 -23.25
CA LYS A 467 -20.64 -45.66 -23.67
C LYS A 467 -20.15 -46.57 -22.54
N GLU A 468 -19.19 -46.11 -21.75
CA GLU A 468 -18.71 -46.81 -20.56
C GLU A 468 -19.83 -46.88 -19.50
N LEU A 469 -20.54 -45.78 -19.26
CA LEU A 469 -21.71 -45.72 -18.36
C LEU A 469 -22.86 -46.63 -18.82
N GLU A 470 -23.19 -46.65 -20.12
CA GLU A 470 -24.15 -47.60 -20.69
C GLU A 470 -23.68 -49.05 -20.53
N THR A 471 -22.39 -49.31 -20.72
CA THR A 471 -21.82 -50.66 -20.58
C THR A 471 -21.83 -51.12 -19.12
N GLN A 472 -21.64 -50.19 -18.18
CA GLN A 472 -21.75 -50.43 -16.74
C GLN A 472 -23.22 -50.69 -16.34
N ASN A 473 -24.16 -49.90 -16.88
CA ASN A 473 -25.60 -49.99 -16.62
C ASN A 473 -26.30 -51.17 -17.33
N LYS A 474 -25.64 -51.89 -18.24
CA LYS A 474 -26.20 -53.09 -18.88
C LYS A 474 -26.48 -54.21 -17.86
N SER A 475 -27.75 -54.63 -17.78
CA SER A 475 -28.21 -55.80 -17.01
C SER A 475 -27.46 -57.09 -17.36
N LEU A 476 -27.29 -58.01 -16.40
CA LEU A 476 -26.57 -59.29 -16.58
C LEU A 476 -27.02 -60.07 -17.83
N LEU A 477 -28.32 -60.01 -18.16
CA LEU A 477 -28.89 -60.72 -19.31
C LEU A 477 -28.44 -60.10 -20.64
N SER A 478 -28.27 -58.78 -20.72
CA SER A 478 -27.74 -58.14 -21.95
C SER A 478 -26.24 -58.37 -22.12
N LYS A 479 -25.48 -58.43 -21.01
CA LYS A 479 -24.05 -58.83 -21.02
C LYS A 479 -23.86 -60.28 -21.50
N LEU A 480 -24.76 -61.20 -21.12
CA LEU A 480 -24.71 -62.59 -21.59
C LEU A 480 -25.05 -62.69 -23.09
N LYS A 481 -26.12 -62.00 -23.53
CA LYS A 481 -26.53 -61.96 -24.95
C LYS A 481 -25.45 -61.39 -25.88
N SER A 482 -24.69 -60.39 -25.43
CA SER A 482 -23.64 -59.79 -26.28
C SER A 482 -22.40 -60.70 -26.44
N LYS A 483 -22.13 -61.61 -25.50
CA LYS A 483 -20.94 -62.50 -25.56
C LYS A 483 -21.16 -63.77 -26.36
N ILE A 484 -22.33 -64.40 -26.23
CA ILE A 484 -22.59 -65.75 -26.77
C ILE A 484 -23.75 -65.73 -27.79
N GLY A 485 -24.20 -64.53 -28.16
CA GLY A 485 -25.41 -64.33 -28.96
C GLY A 485 -26.69 -64.64 -28.17
N PRO A 486 -27.86 -64.23 -28.68
CA PRO A 486 -29.13 -64.49 -28.02
C PRO A 486 -29.37 -66.00 -27.80
N ILE A 487 -29.09 -66.84 -28.81
CA ILE A 487 -29.28 -68.29 -28.73
C ILE A 487 -28.36 -68.92 -27.67
N GLY A 488 -27.07 -68.56 -27.66
CA GLY A 488 -26.12 -69.08 -26.69
C GLY A 488 -26.41 -68.62 -25.26
N ALA A 489 -26.86 -67.38 -25.07
CA ALA A 489 -27.28 -66.88 -23.76
C ALA A 489 -28.48 -67.66 -23.20
N TYR A 490 -29.48 -67.95 -24.03
CA TYR A 490 -30.60 -68.79 -23.62
C TYR A 490 -30.17 -70.24 -23.35
N ALA A 491 -29.25 -70.81 -24.14
CA ALA A 491 -28.71 -72.15 -23.88
C ALA A 491 -27.99 -72.24 -22.52
N VAL A 492 -27.18 -71.24 -22.16
CA VAL A 492 -26.52 -71.19 -20.84
C VAL A 492 -27.53 -71.09 -19.70
N ILE A 493 -28.56 -70.25 -19.86
CA ILE A 493 -29.65 -70.14 -18.86
C ILE A 493 -30.37 -71.47 -18.70
N ILE A 494 -30.65 -72.19 -19.80
CA ILE A 494 -31.30 -73.51 -19.78
C ILE A 494 -30.41 -74.54 -19.08
N ILE A 495 -29.10 -74.55 -19.35
CA ILE A 495 -28.15 -75.46 -18.67
C ILE A 495 -28.12 -75.19 -17.16
N ILE A 496 -28.04 -73.92 -16.75
CA ILE A 496 -28.07 -73.54 -15.33
C ILE A 496 -29.39 -73.99 -14.67
N ALA A 497 -30.52 -73.80 -15.36
CA ALA A 497 -31.82 -74.25 -14.87
C ALA A 497 -31.90 -75.78 -14.75
N LEU A 498 -31.35 -76.53 -15.71
CA LEU A 498 -31.28 -78.00 -15.65
C LEU A 498 -30.39 -78.47 -14.50
N VAL A 499 -29.23 -77.85 -14.29
CA VAL A 499 -28.34 -78.17 -13.16
C VAL A 499 -29.07 -77.90 -11.84
N ALA A 500 -29.72 -76.75 -11.69
CA ALA A 500 -30.52 -76.44 -10.51
C ALA A 500 -31.64 -77.48 -10.29
N PHE A 501 -32.33 -77.88 -11.36
CA PHE A 501 -33.36 -78.91 -11.30
C PHE A 501 -32.81 -80.29 -10.88
N THR A 502 -31.65 -80.70 -11.38
CA THR A 502 -30.99 -81.95 -10.96
C THR A 502 -30.57 -81.91 -9.50
N ILE A 503 -30.06 -80.78 -9.01
CA ILE A 503 -29.74 -80.61 -7.58
C ILE A 503 -31.00 -80.75 -6.73
N ILE A 504 -32.10 -80.10 -7.13
CA ILE A 504 -33.40 -80.21 -6.45
C ILE A 504 -33.89 -81.66 -6.42
N LEU A 505 -33.78 -82.39 -7.53
CA LEU A 505 -34.14 -83.81 -7.60
C LEU A 505 -33.28 -84.68 -6.67
N VAL A 506 -31.96 -84.48 -6.66
CA VAL A 506 -31.05 -85.22 -5.78
C VAL A 506 -31.37 -84.96 -4.32
N VAL A 507 -31.60 -83.70 -3.95
CA VAL A 507 -32.03 -83.33 -2.59
C VAL A 507 -33.38 -83.98 -2.26
N GLY A 508 -34.34 -83.97 -3.18
CA GLY A 508 -35.63 -84.65 -3.02
C GLY A 508 -35.50 -86.16 -2.79
N ILE A 509 -34.62 -86.84 -3.53
CA ILE A 509 -34.33 -88.27 -3.37
C ILE A 509 -33.67 -88.55 -2.02
N LEU A 510 -32.72 -87.71 -1.59
CA LEU A 510 -32.06 -87.84 -0.29
C LEU A 510 -33.06 -87.66 0.86
N LEU A 511 -33.94 -86.66 0.76
CA LEU A 511 -35.02 -86.45 1.71
C LEU A 511 -35.99 -87.63 1.73
N TYR A 512 -36.38 -88.14 0.56
CA TYR A 512 -37.25 -89.31 0.45
C TYR A 512 -36.64 -90.56 1.10
N LYS A 513 -35.36 -90.86 0.83
CA LYS A 513 -34.66 -91.99 1.47
C LYS A 513 -34.60 -91.85 2.99
N LYS A 514 -34.35 -90.65 3.51
CA LYS A 514 -34.30 -90.39 4.96
C LYS A 514 -35.67 -90.59 5.62
N PHE A 515 -36.72 -89.98 5.07
CA PHE A 515 -38.07 -90.09 5.63
C PHE A 515 -38.69 -91.48 5.45
N LEU A 516 -38.44 -92.16 4.34
CA LEU A 516 -38.98 -93.50 4.11
C LEU A 516 -38.38 -94.54 5.07
N LYS A 517 -37.08 -94.44 5.36
CA LYS A 517 -36.41 -95.34 6.31
C LYS A 517 -36.97 -95.20 7.73
N GLU A 518 -37.21 -93.97 8.17
CA GLU A 518 -37.86 -93.70 9.47
C GLU A 518 -39.32 -94.15 9.50
N TRP A 519 -40.06 -93.96 8.40
CA TRP A 519 -41.46 -94.37 8.33
C TRP A 519 -41.63 -95.89 8.35
N ILE A 520 -40.77 -96.63 7.64
CA ILE A 520 -40.74 -98.10 7.68
C ILE A 520 -40.38 -98.60 9.10
N ALA A 521 -39.46 -97.92 9.80
CA ALA A 521 -39.10 -98.26 11.18
C ALA A 521 -40.27 -98.03 12.16
N LYS A 522 -40.98 -96.90 12.05
CA LYS A 522 -42.20 -96.62 12.85
C LYS A 522 -43.29 -97.66 12.62
N LYS A 523 -43.51 -98.10 11.37
CA LYS A 523 -44.48 -99.17 11.06
C LYS A 523 -44.07 -100.54 11.64
N LYS A 524 -42.77 -100.85 11.71
CA LYS A 524 -42.29 -102.09 12.37
C LYS A 524 -42.54 -102.05 13.89
N LEU A 525 -42.34 -100.91 14.55
CA LEU A 525 -42.65 -100.72 15.98
C LEU A 525 -44.16 -100.84 16.26
N LEU A 526 -45.00 -100.25 15.41
CA LEU A 526 -46.46 -100.35 15.52
C LEU A 526 -47.00 -101.78 15.31
N LYS A 527 -46.32 -102.62 14.51
CA LYS A 527 -46.65 -104.06 14.40
C LYS A 527 -46.14 -104.87 15.59
N LYS A 528 -45.03 -104.50 16.21
CA LYS A 528 -44.45 -105.21 17.36
C LYS A 528 -45.25 -104.99 18.65
N ASN A 529 -45.88 -103.82 18.80
CA ASN A 529 -46.67 -103.47 19.99
C ASN A 529 -48.17 -103.86 19.90
N LYS A 530 -48.57 -104.65 18.89
CA LYS A 530 -49.96 -105.15 18.77
C LYS A 530 -50.19 -106.52 19.42
N GLY A 531 -49.23 -107.02 20.20
CA GLY A 531 -49.35 -108.24 20.99
C GLY A 531 -49.11 -107.99 22.48
N ASP A 532 -50.03 -107.28 23.14
CA ASP A 532 -50.44 -107.57 24.52
C ASP A 532 -51.63 -106.67 24.95
N PRO A 533 -52.83 -107.24 25.24
CA PRO A 533 -53.99 -106.48 25.69
C PRO A 533 -54.16 -106.55 27.23
N LYS A 534 -54.14 -105.39 27.90
CA LYS A 534 -54.75 -105.16 29.23
C LYS A 534 -55.36 -103.76 29.23
N VAL A 535 -56.68 -103.62 29.04
CA VAL A 535 -57.77 -103.72 30.04
C VAL A 535 -57.73 -102.60 31.11
N ALA A 536 -58.82 -101.84 31.10
CA ALA A 536 -59.50 -101.12 32.18
C ALA A 536 -59.11 -99.67 32.54
N GLY A 537 -60.15 -98.85 32.70
CA GLY A 537 -60.16 -97.58 33.47
C GLY A 537 -60.72 -96.39 32.69
N LYS A 538 -62.01 -96.35 32.32
CA LYS A 538 -63.13 -95.71 33.05
C LYS A 538 -62.89 -94.24 33.48
N LYS A 539 -63.71 -93.37 32.87
CA LYS A 539 -64.41 -92.18 33.39
C LYS A 539 -63.70 -91.29 34.44
N LYS A 540 -63.63 -89.98 34.15
CA LYS A 540 -64.49 -89.00 34.83
C LYS A 540 -64.52 -87.66 34.08
N ALA A 541 -65.74 -87.22 33.78
CA ALA A 541 -66.10 -85.81 33.78
C ALA A 541 -66.42 -85.42 35.24
N VAL A 542 -65.92 -84.27 35.68
CA VAL A 542 -66.48 -83.44 36.75
C VAL A 542 -66.15 -81.98 36.40
N ASN A 543 -67.21 -81.17 36.40
CA ASN A 543 -67.35 -79.72 36.21
C ASN A 543 -66.99 -79.14 34.83
#